data_AF-A0A2G9QJN8-F1
#
_entry.id   AF-A0A2G9QJN8-F1
#
_cell.length_a   1.000
_cell.length_b   1.000
_cell.length_c   1.000
_cell.angle_alpha   90.00
_cell.angle_beta   90.00
_cell.angle_gamma   90.00
#
_symmetry.space_group_name_H-M   'P 1'
#
loop_
_entity.id
_entity.type
_entity.pdbx_description
1 polymer ?
#
loop_
_entity_poly.entity_id
_entity_poly.type
_entity_poly.pdbx_seq_one_letter_code
_entity_poly.pdbx_strand_id
1 'polypeptide(L)'
;VACGLISAIMADIWVLLLASLLSFPSISGSNPCVQVNFGQSSFVCQCNATYCDGLDAIDLPVLGTYSVYESSQAGKRLERSTGPIIQNHSAPADLVLTLNDKKKFQVMKGFGGAVTDSAAMNILALSGATQDKLLRSYFSEEGIGYNILRVPMASCDFSTRIYTYLDKEGDFSLESFNLQVEDIKLKIPIIHKAKSLSKRPISLFGSPWTAPPWMKTNGDIRGKGTLKGSPGDQYYKTWANYFIRFLDEYAKHNLTFWAVTVENEPTAGMLDGYPFQCLGFTPEHMRDFIAKDLGPAFANSSHRDVQIMIIDDDRILLPYWAEVILSDLEAARYVHGIALHWYLDGIIPADVTLGHTHDLYPEYFLFASEACAGFMPWDKGVHLGSWERGNLYSHRIIEVSQLPLQ
;
A
#
# COMPACT_ATOMS: atom_id res chain seq x y z
N VAL A 1 -6.33 1.30 -76.49
CA VAL A 1 -5.98 0.42 -75.35
C VAL A 1 -4.70 0.95 -74.70
N ALA A 2 -4.78 2.09 -73.99
CA ALA A 2 -3.61 2.73 -73.38
C ALA A 2 -4.01 3.81 -72.34
N CYS A 3 -5.09 3.60 -71.59
CA CYS A 3 -5.52 4.56 -70.56
C CYS A 3 -6.10 3.89 -69.30
N GLY A 4 -5.86 2.58 -69.12
CA GLY A 4 -6.39 1.80 -68.00
C GLY A 4 -5.34 1.12 -67.11
N LEU A 5 -4.04 1.28 -67.41
CA LEU A 5 -2.97 0.59 -66.67
C LEU A 5 -2.15 1.47 -65.72
N ILE A 6 -2.37 2.80 -65.70
CA ILE A 6 -1.57 3.71 -64.86
C ILE A 6 -2.28 4.03 -63.53
N SER A 7 -3.61 3.84 -63.44
CA SER A 7 -4.37 4.12 -62.21
C SER A 7 -4.31 3.01 -61.16
N ALA A 8 -3.97 1.78 -61.54
CA ALA A 8 -3.88 0.65 -60.59
C ALA A 8 -2.54 0.61 -59.86
N ILE A 9 -1.45 0.97 -60.54
CA ILE A 9 -0.09 0.85 -59.99
C ILE A 9 0.22 1.96 -58.96
N MET A 10 -0.44 3.13 -59.06
CA MET A 10 -0.26 4.19 -58.07
C MET A 10 -1.10 3.99 -56.80
N ALA A 11 -2.20 3.25 -56.83
CA ALA A 11 -3.01 2.99 -55.64
C ALA A 11 -2.34 1.95 -54.72
N ASP A 12 -1.67 0.94 -55.29
CA ASP A 12 -1.00 -0.11 -54.50
C ASP A 12 0.28 0.37 -53.82
N ILE A 13 0.97 1.37 -54.38
CA ILE A 13 2.20 1.92 -53.78
C ILE A 13 1.89 2.77 -52.54
N TRP A 14 0.75 3.46 -52.49
CA TRP A 14 0.33 4.22 -51.31
C TRP A 14 -0.20 3.33 -50.18
N VAL A 15 -0.84 2.20 -50.49
CA VAL A 15 -1.27 1.22 -49.48
C VAL A 15 -0.08 0.46 -48.88
N LEU A 16 0.97 0.20 -49.66
CA LEU A 16 2.20 -0.43 -49.17
C LEU A 16 3.10 0.53 -48.37
N LEU A 17 3.07 1.85 -48.64
CA LEU A 17 3.85 2.85 -47.88
C LEU A 17 3.18 3.30 -46.57
N LEU A 18 1.84 3.21 -46.47
CA LEU A 18 1.11 3.48 -45.22
C LEU A 18 1.12 2.28 -44.25
N ALA A 19 1.38 1.06 -44.73
CA ALA A 19 1.54 -0.12 -43.87
C ALA A 19 2.94 -0.23 -43.22
N SER A 20 3.92 0.56 -43.67
CA SER A 20 5.30 0.53 -43.16
C SER A 20 5.64 1.60 -42.10
N LEU A 21 4.66 2.41 -41.70
CA LEU A 21 4.83 3.50 -40.72
C LEU A 21 3.76 3.40 -39.63
N LEU A 22 3.76 2.31 -38.86
CA LEU A 22 3.26 2.23 -37.48
C LEU A 22 3.59 0.85 -36.88
N SER A 23 4.82 0.38 -37.11
CA SER A 23 5.42 -0.64 -36.26
C SER A 23 6.44 0.07 -35.41
N PHE A 24 5.99 0.76 -34.36
CA PHE A 24 6.88 0.91 -33.21
C PHE A 24 7.27 -0.51 -32.84
N PRO A 25 8.57 -0.85 -32.79
CA PRO A 25 8.94 -2.12 -32.19
C PRO A 25 8.41 -2.03 -30.76
N SER A 26 7.40 -2.84 -30.46
CA SER A 26 7.16 -3.26 -29.09
C SER A 26 8.52 -3.77 -28.64
N ILE A 27 9.19 -3.04 -27.75
CA ILE A 27 10.42 -3.51 -27.11
C ILE A 27 9.95 -4.66 -26.20
N SER A 28 9.74 -5.81 -26.82
CA SER A 28 9.36 -7.08 -26.21
C SER A 28 10.66 -7.84 -26.01
N GLY A 29 11.00 -8.03 -24.74
CA GLY A 29 12.31 -8.44 -24.30
C GLY A 29 12.56 -7.83 -22.92
N SER A 30 11.96 -8.42 -21.89
CA SER A 30 12.28 -8.17 -20.49
C SER A 30 13.78 -7.99 -20.31
N ASN A 31 14.22 -6.80 -19.85
CA ASN A 31 15.63 -6.59 -19.54
C ASN A 31 16.00 -7.49 -18.36
N PRO A 32 17.04 -8.33 -18.45
CA PRO A 32 17.40 -9.22 -17.36
C PRO A 32 17.98 -8.44 -16.16
N CYS A 33 17.86 -9.03 -14.98
CA CYS A 33 18.50 -8.50 -13.77
C CYS A 33 20.02 -8.42 -13.92
N VAL A 34 20.59 -7.22 -13.72
CA VAL A 34 22.04 -7.03 -13.56
C VAL A 34 22.40 -7.31 -12.10
N GLN A 35 22.94 -8.50 -11.85
CA GLN A 35 23.14 -8.99 -10.49
C GLN A 35 24.33 -8.31 -9.81
N VAL A 36 24.13 -7.84 -8.57
CA VAL A 36 25.20 -7.35 -7.70
C VAL A 36 25.09 -8.03 -6.33
N ASN A 37 26.19 -8.66 -5.90
CA ASN A 37 26.26 -9.38 -4.63
C ASN A 37 26.98 -8.53 -3.57
N PHE A 38 26.38 -8.41 -2.39
CA PHE A 38 26.90 -7.66 -1.23
C PHE A 38 27.26 -8.58 -0.05
N GLY A 39 27.50 -9.87 -0.29
CA GLY A 39 27.84 -10.86 0.74
C GLY A 39 26.65 -11.41 1.53
N GLN A 40 25.43 -11.21 1.04
CA GLN A 40 24.20 -11.78 1.61
C GLN A 40 23.87 -13.13 0.96
N SER A 41 22.77 -13.74 1.39
CA SER A 41 22.31 -15.05 0.90
C SER A 41 21.92 -15.09 -0.58
N SER A 42 21.71 -13.93 -1.21
CA SER A 42 21.48 -13.76 -2.65
C SER A 42 22.04 -12.40 -3.13
N PHE A 43 21.48 -11.83 -4.20
CA PHE A 43 21.94 -10.61 -4.86
C PHE A 43 20.77 -9.63 -5.10
N VAL A 44 21.11 -8.38 -5.41
CA VAL A 44 20.16 -7.34 -5.87
C VAL A 44 20.25 -7.14 -7.38
N CYS A 45 19.20 -6.59 -7.99
CA CYS A 45 19.19 -6.15 -9.39
C CYS A 45 19.55 -4.67 -9.47
N GLN A 46 20.65 -4.35 -10.15
CA GLN A 46 21.13 -2.97 -10.29
C GLN A 46 20.40 -2.24 -11.41
N CYS A 47 19.86 -1.07 -11.06
CA CYS A 47 19.29 -0.12 -12.00
C CYS A 47 20.05 1.21 -11.96
N ASN A 48 20.06 1.93 -13.09
CA ASN A 48 20.63 3.26 -13.25
C ASN A 48 19.81 4.08 -14.25
N ALA A 49 20.31 5.24 -14.68
CA ALA A 49 19.59 6.14 -15.58
C ALA A 49 19.27 5.52 -16.96
N THR A 50 20.09 4.59 -17.45
CA THR A 50 19.97 4.01 -18.79
C THR A 50 19.42 2.58 -18.78
N TYR A 51 19.52 1.87 -17.66
CA TYR A 51 19.16 0.46 -17.55
C TYR A 51 18.39 0.15 -16.27
N CYS A 52 17.37 -0.70 -16.37
CA CYS A 52 16.74 -1.38 -15.24
C CYS A 52 16.09 -2.66 -15.79
N ASP A 53 16.03 -3.72 -14.98
CA ASP A 53 15.26 -4.90 -15.33
C ASP A 53 13.77 -4.57 -15.42
N GLY A 54 13.05 -5.35 -16.21
CA GLY A 54 11.63 -5.18 -16.46
C GLY A 54 10.99 -6.50 -16.80
N LEU A 55 9.68 -6.58 -16.65
CA LEU A 55 8.89 -7.75 -16.97
C LEU A 55 8.24 -7.58 -18.35
N ASP A 56 8.07 -8.70 -19.05
CA ASP A 56 7.17 -8.72 -20.21
C ASP A 56 5.72 -8.52 -19.73
N ALA A 57 4.88 -7.96 -20.62
CA ALA A 57 3.46 -7.85 -20.35
C ALA A 57 2.85 -9.23 -20.01
N ILE A 58 1.99 -9.26 -19.00
CA ILE A 58 1.32 -10.50 -18.59
C ILE A 58 0.22 -10.83 -19.59
N ASP A 59 0.47 -11.82 -20.44
CA ASP A 59 -0.51 -12.37 -21.38
C ASP A 59 -1.12 -13.67 -20.86
N LEU A 60 -2.40 -13.89 -21.19
CA LEU A 60 -3.06 -15.17 -20.93
C LEU A 60 -2.41 -16.27 -21.79
N PRO A 61 -1.99 -17.40 -21.19
CA PRO A 61 -1.45 -18.52 -21.95
C PRO A 61 -2.53 -19.13 -22.85
N VAL A 62 -2.09 -19.77 -23.95
CA VAL A 62 -2.99 -20.50 -24.86
C VAL A 62 -3.73 -21.59 -24.07
N LEU A 63 -5.02 -21.79 -24.38
CA LEU A 63 -5.84 -22.81 -23.72
C LEU A 63 -5.13 -24.18 -23.73
N GLY A 64 -5.05 -24.81 -22.55
CA GLY A 64 -4.30 -26.06 -22.37
C GLY A 64 -2.82 -25.88 -22.00
N THR A 65 -2.36 -24.65 -21.75
CA THR A 65 -1.01 -24.36 -21.25
C THR A 65 -1.07 -23.47 -20.01
N TYR A 66 0.03 -23.42 -19.25
CA TYR A 66 0.22 -22.54 -18.10
C TYR A 66 1.51 -21.73 -18.25
N SER A 67 1.57 -20.59 -17.57
CA SER A 67 2.80 -19.78 -17.40
C SER A 67 3.31 -19.91 -15.97
N VAL A 68 4.63 -19.92 -15.80
CA VAL A 68 5.32 -19.92 -14.51
C VAL A 68 6.26 -18.72 -14.48
N TYR A 69 6.29 -18.02 -13.35
CA TYR A 69 7.28 -16.98 -13.08
C TYR A 69 8.09 -17.43 -11.87
N GLU A 70 9.40 -17.62 -12.06
CA GLU A 70 10.26 -18.21 -11.05
C GLU A 70 11.30 -17.19 -10.55
N SER A 71 11.38 -17.07 -9.23
CA SER A 71 12.48 -16.39 -8.55
C SER A 71 13.19 -17.40 -7.65
N SER A 72 14.52 -17.38 -7.61
CA SER A 72 15.29 -18.30 -6.78
C SER A 72 16.45 -17.60 -6.08
N GLN A 73 16.85 -18.15 -4.93
CA GLN A 73 18.01 -17.67 -4.18
C GLN A 73 19.27 -17.65 -5.07
N ALA A 74 19.39 -18.64 -5.96
CA ALA A 74 20.55 -18.86 -6.80
C ALA A 74 20.69 -17.87 -7.98
N GLY A 75 19.62 -17.30 -8.51
CA GLY A 75 19.78 -16.51 -9.75
C GLY A 75 18.53 -16.01 -10.44
N LYS A 76 17.39 -16.68 -10.29
CA LYS A 76 16.19 -16.33 -11.08
C LYS A 76 15.47 -15.15 -10.49
N ARG A 77 14.91 -14.29 -11.35
CA ARG A 77 14.13 -13.10 -10.98
C ARG A 77 12.94 -12.99 -11.90
N LEU A 78 11.80 -13.51 -11.44
CA LEU A 78 10.54 -13.60 -12.20
C LEU A 78 10.74 -14.13 -13.63
N GLU A 79 11.62 -15.11 -13.78
CA GLU A 79 11.92 -15.72 -15.07
C GLU A 79 10.69 -16.49 -15.56
N ARG A 80 10.22 -16.15 -16.77
CA ARG A 80 9.02 -16.74 -17.33
C ARG A 80 9.33 -18.06 -18.05
N SER A 81 8.54 -19.08 -17.76
CA SER A 81 8.49 -20.33 -18.54
C SER A 81 7.03 -20.76 -18.78
N THR A 82 6.82 -21.75 -19.65
CA THR A 82 5.48 -22.29 -19.93
C THR A 82 5.49 -23.81 -19.94
N GLY A 83 4.33 -24.42 -19.71
CA GLY A 83 4.17 -25.87 -19.78
C GLY A 83 2.75 -26.29 -20.17
N PRO A 84 2.56 -27.57 -20.57
CA PRO A 84 1.26 -28.09 -20.97
C PRO A 84 0.41 -28.50 -19.75
N ILE A 85 -0.89 -28.26 -19.80
CA ILE A 85 -1.87 -28.81 -18.85
C ILE A 85 -2.22 -30.22 -19.31
N ILE A 86 -1.85 -31.22 -18.52
CA ILE A 86 -2.12 -32.63 -18.80
C ILE A 86 -3.46 -33.06 -18.18
N GLN A 87 -4.24 -33.87 -18.91
CA GLN A 87 -5.55 -34.33 -18.42
C GLN A 87 -5.46 -35.52 -17.47
N ASN A 88 -4.48 -36.40 -17.66
CA ASN A 88 -4.30 -37.60 -16.85
C ASN A 88 -2.88 -37.60 -16.27
N HIS A 89 -2.78 -37.40 -14.96
CA HIS A 89 -1.52 -37.57 -14.25
C HIS A 89 -1.28 -39.07 -14.03
N SER A 90 -0.43 -39.69 -14.86
CA SER A 90 -0.22 -41.15 -14.91
C SER A 90 0.85 -41.68 -13.96
N ALA A 91 1.57 -40.79 -13.25
CA ALA A 91 2.52 -41.17 -12.21
C ALA A 91 1.96 -40.87 -10.81
N PRO A 92 2.30 -41.66 -9.77
CA PRO A 92 2.05 -41.22 -8.40
C PRO A 92 2.87 -39.95 -8.14
N ALA A 93 2.19 -38.83 -7.89
CA ALA A 93 2.83 -37.60 -7.44
C ALA A 93 2.93 -37.60 -5.92
N ASP A 94 4.07 -37.17 -5.39
CA ASP A 94 4.28 -37.07 -3.94
C ASP A 94 3.42 -35.96 -3.31
N LEU A 95 3.08 -34.90 -4.06
CA LEU A 95 2.22 -33.80 -3.63
C LEU A 95 1.28 -33.38 -4.78
N VAL A 96 -0.01 -33.30 -4.48
CA VAL A 96 -1.04 -32.80 -5.41
C VAL A 96 -1.81 -31.66 -4.75
N LEU A 97 -1.74 -30.47 -5.35
CA LEU A 97 -2.54 -29.31 -4.95
C LEU A 97 -3.76 -29.20 -5.88
N THR A 98 -4.96 -29.35 -5.34
CA THR A 98 -6.21 -29.33 -6.12
C THR A 98 -6.94 -28.01 -5.90
N LEU A 99 -7.14 -27.25 -6.98
CA LEU A 99 -7.96 -26.03 -6.95
C LEU A 99 -9.44 -26.40 -6.85
N ASN A 100 -10.14 -25.86 -5.84
CA ASN A 100 -11.59 -25.93 -5.74
C ASN A 100 -12.21 -24.59 -6.11
N ASP A 101 -12.61 -24.45 -7.37
CA ASP A 101 -13.17 -23.21 -7.92
C ASP A 101 -14.57 -22.86 -7.39
N LYS A 102 -15.24 -23.79 -6.70
CA LYS A 102 -16.55 -23.59 -6.05
C LYS A 102 -16.44 -22.95 -4.67
N LYS A 103 -15.27 -23.02 -4.01
CA LYS A 103 -15.01 -22.32 -2.76
C LYS A 103 -14.43 -20.94 -3.06
N LYS A 104 -15.21 -19.90 -2.79
CA LYS A 104 -14.79 -18.51 -2.95
C LYS A 104 -14.43 -17.92 -1.59
N PHE A 105 -13.48 -17.00 -1.61
CA PHE A 105 -13.00 -16.30 -0.42
C PHE A 105 -13.05 -14.78 -0.65
N GLN A 106 -12.20 -14.02 0.03
CA GLN A 106 -12.12 -12.57 -0.06
C GLN A 106 -11.76 -12.08 -1.46
N VAL A 107 -12.19 -10.86 -1.78
CA VAL A 107 -11.72 -10.15 -2.97
C VAL A 107 -10.44 -9.39 -2.61
N MET A 108 -9.39 -9.58 -3.41
CA MET A 108 -8.10 -8.91 -3.18
C MET A 108 -8.18 -7.43 -3.58
N LYS A 109 -8.04 -6.53 -2.60
CA LYS A 109 -8.01 -5.08 -2.85
C LYS A 109 -6.78 -4.66 -3.65
N GLY A 110 -5.60 -5.20 -3.32
CA GLY A 110 -4.36 -4.86 -4.01
C GLY A 110 -3.10 -5.01 -3.18
N PHE A 111 -2.00 -4.53 -3.75
CA PHE A 111 -0.65 -4.53 -3.17
C PHE A 111 0.02 -3.19 -3.42
N GLY A 112 0.91 -2.78 -2.51
CA GLY A 112 1.44 -1.43 -2.51
C GLY A 112 2.58 -1.19 -1.54
N GLY A 113 2.83 0.10 -1.29
CA GLY A 113 3.81 0.57 -0.32
C GLY A 113 3.47 1.97 0.19
N ALA A 114 4.29 2.50 1.07
CA ALA A 114 4.11 3.83 1.63
C ALA A 114 4.92 4.90 0.90
N VAL A 115 4.31 6.06 0.64
CA VAL A 115 5.00 7.27 0.17
C VAL A 115 5.32 8.14 1.39
N THR A 116 6.27 7.69 2.19
CA THR A 116 6.82 8.47 3.32
C THR A 116 7.69 9.61 2.82
N ASP A 117 7.97 10.59 3.69
CA ASP A 117 8.90 11.68 3.39
C ASP A 117 10.26 11.12 2.95
N SER A 118 10.80 10.14 3.68
CA SER A 118 12.04 9.45 3.33
C SER A 118 11.97 8.77 1.97
N ALA A 119 10.90 8.04 1.65
CA ALA A 119 10.77 7.38 0.35
C ALA A 119 10.77 8.41 -0.79
N ALA A 120 9.98 9.48 -0.67
CA ALA A 120 9.91 10.53 -1.66
C ALA A 120 11.25 11.28 -1.81
N MET A 121 11.93 11.60 -0.70
CA MET A 121 13.27 12.22 -0.72
C MET A 121 14.29 11.36 -1.44
N ASN A 122 14.35 10.06 -1.15
CA ASN A 122 15.30 9.14 -1.78
C ASN A 122 15.04 8.98 -3.28
N ILE A 123 13.76 8.91 -3.69
CA ILE A 123 13.41 8.86 -5.12
C ILE A 123 13.84 10.17 -5.80
N LEU A 124 13.46 11.32 -5.25
CA LEU A 124 13.74 12.63 -5.86
C LEU A 124 15.22 13.00 -5.87
N ALA A 125 16.06 12.36 -5.04
CA ALA A 125 17.51 12.52 -5.08
C ALA A 125 18.16 11.85 -6.31
N LEU A 126 17.47 10.93 -6.98
CA LEU A 126 17.95 10.27 -8.19
C LEU A 126 17.85 11.19 -9.42
N SER A 127 18.56 10.87 -10.50
CA SER A 127 18.34 11.54 -11.80
C SER A 127 16.91 11.28 -12.31
N GLY A 128 16.32 12.20 -13.07
CA GLY A 128 14.95 12.04 -13.58
C GLY A 128 14.72 10.75 -14.37
N ALA A 129 15.72 10.28 -15.12
CA ALA A 129 15.63 9.01 -15.85
C ALA A 129 15.64 7.78 -14.90
N THR A 130 16.44 7.83 -13.84
CA THR A 130 16.45 6.77 -12.82
C THR A 130 15.15 6.77 -11.99
N GLN A 131 14.60 7.96 -11.68
CA GLN A 131 13.30 8.10 -11.02
C GLN A 131 12.19 7.41 -11.83
N ASP A 132 12.13 7.67 -13.14
CA ASP A 132 11.13 7.07 -14.02
C ASP A 132 11.22 5.54 -14.03
N LYS A 133 12.44 4.99 -14.13
CA LYS A 133 12.67 3.53 -14.07
C LYS A 133 12.23 2.93 -12.73
N LEU A 134 12.63 3.54 -11.61
CA LEU A 134 12.22 3.06 -10.28
C LEU A 134 10.70 3.05 -10.11
N LEU A 135 10.02 4.12 -10.52
CA LEU A 135 8.56 4.19 -10.42
C LEU A 135 7.87 3.24 -11.40
N ARG A 136 8.43 3.01 -12.58
CA ARG A 136 7.94 1.97 -13.50
C ARG A 136 8.04 0.57 -12.90
N SER A 137 9.17 0.24 -12.26
CA SER A 137 9.34 -1.06 -11.60
C SER A 137 8.22 -1.37 -10.61
N TYR A 138 7.71 -0.36 -9.89
CA TYR A 138 6.58 -0.53 -8.98
C TYR A 138 5.21 -0.47 -9.67
N PHE A 139 4.94 0.55 -10.50
CA PHE A 139 3.57 0.92 -10.88
C PHE A 139 3.15 0.54 -12.30
N SER A 140 4.11 0.35 -13.21
CA SER A 140 3.82 0.05 -14.62
C SER A 140 3.50 -1.43 -14.84
N GLU A 141 2.98 -1.76 -16.03
CA GLU A 141 2.74 -3.14 -16.45
C GLU A 141 4.02 -3.90 -16.78
N GLU A 142 5.09 -3.18 -17.11
CA GLU A 142 6.44 -3.72 -17.27
C GLU A 142 7.16 -3.87 -15.90
N GLY A 143 6.47 -3.57 -14.80
CA GLY A 143 6.90 -3.77 -13.42
C GLY A 143 5.94 -4.68 -12.66
N ILE A 144 5.86 -4.51 -11.34
CA ILE A 144 5.04 -5.38 -10.47
C ILE A 144 3.59 -4.87 -10.27
N GLY A 145 3.20 -3.77 -10.91
CA GLY A 145 1.82 -3.31 -11.01
C GLY A 145 1.13 -2.98 -9.68
N TYR A 146 1.83 -2.31 -8.76
CA TYR A 146 1.27 -1.77 -7.52
C TYR A 146 0.04 -0.89 -7.78
N ASN A 147 -0.97 -1.06 -6.94
CA ASN A 147 -2.23 -0.31 -7.02
C ASN A 147 -2.70 0.25 -5.66
N ILE A 148 -1.84 0.21 -4.64
CA ILE A 148 -2.10 0.85 -3.33
C ILE A 148 -0.92 1.75 -2.96
N LEU A 149 -1.23 2.92 -2.42
CA LEU A 149 -0.24 3.80 -1.78
C LEU A 149 -0.75 4.27 -0.42
N ARG A 150 0.03 3.99 0.63
CA ARG A 150 -0.16 4.57 1.96
C ARG A 150 0.49 5.95 2.02
N VAL A 151 -0.22 6.94 2.54
CA VAL A 151 0.24 8.32 2.65
C VAL A 151 0.19 8.75 4.11
N PRO A 152 1.35 8.96 4.77
CA PRO A 152 1.35 9.55 6.10
C PRO A 152 0.64 10.90 6.13
N MET A 153 -0.21 11.12 7.12
CA MET A 153 -0.81 12.43 7.36
C MET A 153 0.18 13.23 8.23
N ALA A 154 0.95 14.09 7.59
CA ALA A 154 2.11 14.81 8.10
C ALA A 154 3.33 13.92 8.38
N SER A 155 4.13 14.24 9.40
CA SER A 155 5.40 13.56 9.69
C SER A 155 5.22 12.23 10.44
N CYS A 156 6.13 11.31 10.16
CA CYS A 156 6.36 10.06 10.90
C CYS A 156 7.85 9.89 11.25
N ASP A 157 8.22 8.75 11.80
CA ASP A 157 9.61 8.35 12.08
C ASP A 157 10.50 8.32 10.81
N PHE A 158 9.92 8.02 9.65
CA PHE A 158 10.55 8.15 8.34
C PHE A 158 10.50 9.58 7.78
N SER A 159 10.56 10.59 8.63
CA SER A 159 10.63 12.01 8.25
C SER A 159 11.85 12.68 8.88
N THR A 160 12.51 13.58 8.14
CA THR A 160 13.69 14.30 8.65
C THR A 160 13.33 15.48 9.55
N ARG A 161 12.06 15.89 9.55
CA ARG A 161 11.51 16.98 10.34
C ARG A 161 10.22 16.50 10.99
N ILE A 162 10.01 16.92 12.24
CA ILE A 162 8.76 16.71 12.97
C ILE A 162 7.83 17.89 12.66
N TYR A 163 6.62 17.60 12.19
CA TYR A 163 5.59 18.60 11.87
C TYR A 163 4.19 17.99 11.86
N THR A 164 3.17 18.84 12.03
CA THR A 164 1.77 18.52 11.69
C THR A 164 1.24 19.52 10.67
N TYR A 165 -0.03 19.41 10.28
CA TYR A 165 -0.68 20.41 9.43
C TYR A 165 -1.29 21.57 10.22
N LEU A 166 -1.33 21.50 11.56
CA LEU A 166 -2.04 22.45 12.42
C LEU A 166 -1.23 22.80 13.68
N ASP A 167 -0.01 23.29 13.47
CA ASP A 167 0.94 23.56 14.56
C ASP A 167 0.66 24.87 15.34
N LYS A 168 -0.26 25.72 14.87
CA LYS A 168 -0.70 26.92 15.61
C LYS A 168 -1.57 26.52 16.79
N GLU A 169 -1.10 26.80 18.00
CA GLU A 169 -1.82 26.49 19.23
C GLU A 169 -3.18 27.19 19.32
N GLY A 170 -4.19 26.45 19.77
CA GLY A 170 -5.55 26.95 19.98
C GLY A 170 -6.37 27.16 18.71
N ASP A 171 -5.88 26.70 17.56
CA ASP A 171 -6.60 26.80 16.28
C ASP A 171 -7.65 25.70 16.11
N PHE A 172 -8.72 25.77 16.91
CA PHE A 172 -9.85 24.85 16.82
C PHE A 172 -10.69 25.03 15.55
N SER A 173 -10.54 26.13 14.80
CA SER A 173 -11.24 26.39 13.53
C SER A 173 -10.47 25.89 12.30
N LEU A 174 -9.26 25.36 12.47
CA LEU A 174 -8.38 24.87 11.40
C LEU A 174 -7.99 25.95 10.39
N GLU A 175 -7.98 27.22 10.79
CA GLU A 175 -7.70 28.35 9.89
C GLU A 175 -6.26 28.36 9.36
N SER A 176 -5.32 27.91 10.18
CA SER A 176 -3.90 27.79 9.84
C SER A 176 -3.54 26.40 9.30
N PHE A 177 -4.52 25.51 9.09
CA PHE A 177 -4.25 24.21 8.51
C PHE A 177 -3.58 24.37 7.15
N ASN A 178 -2.41 23.76 6.98
CA ASN A 178 -1.71 23.79 5.71
C ASN A 178 -0.87 22.53 5.48
N LEU A 179 -0.96 22.00 4.26
CA LEU A 179 -0.02 20.99 3.78
C LEU A 179 1.40 21.55 3.81
N GLN A 180 2.36 20.71 4.15
CA GLN A 180 3.74 21.14 4.31
C GLN A 180 4.54 20.95 3.02
N VAL A 181 5.78 21.44 3.00
CA VAL A 181 6.64 21.36 1.83
C VAL A 181 6.88 19.91 1.40
N GLU A 182 6.88 18.99 2.36
CA GLU A 182 7.02 17.55 2.16
C GLU A 182 5.84 16.96 1.36
N ASP A 183 4.61 17.41 1.59
CA ASP A 183 3.46 17.02 0.76
C ASP A 183 3.57 17.60 -0.65
N ILE A 184 3.73 18.93 -0.73
CA ILE A 184 3.60 19.67 -1.99
C ILE A 184 4.75 19.38 -2.96
N LYS A 185 5.97 19.24 -2.44
CA LYS A 185 7.18 19.07 -3.28
C LYS A 185 7.67 17.63 -3.34
N LEU A 186 7.27 16.75 -2.41
CA LEU A 186 7.77 15.37 -2.38
C LEU A 186 6.64 14.37 -2.66
N LYS A 187 5.68 14.22 -1.74
CA LYS A 187 4.69 13.12 -1.80
C LYS A 187 3.73 13.26 -2.98
N ILE A 188 3.10 14.42 -3.13
CA ILE A 188 2.09 14.66 -4.18
C ILE A 188 2.67 14.46 -5.60
N PRO A 189 3.85 15.02 -5.95
CA PRO A 189 4.47 14.77 -7.25
C PRO A 189 4.76 13.28 -7.52
N ILE A 190 5.24 12.54 -6.52
CA ILE A 190 5.51 11.10 -6.64
C ILE A 190 4.21 10.33 -6.86
N ILE A 191 3.15 10.65 -6.12
CA ILE A 191 1.83 10.02 -6.27
C ILE A 191 1.27 10.26 -7.67
N HIS A 192 1.34 11.49 -8.20
CA HIS A 192 0.90 11.78 -9.57
C HIS A 192 1.70 10.99 -10.60
N LYS A 193 3.02 10.91 -10.44
CA LYS A 193 3.87 10.16 -11.36
C LYS A 193 3.54 8.67 -11.32
N ALA A 194 3.35 8.09 -10.14
CA ALA A 194 2.90 6.71 -9.98
C ALA A 194 1.56 6.46 -10.70
N LYS A 195 0.56 7.33 -10.47
CA LYS A 195 -0.76 7.24 -11.14
C LYS A 195 -0.66 7.37 -12.66
N SER A 196 0.27 8.17 -13.17
CA SER A 196 0.48 8.33 -14.62
C SER A 196 1.11 7.11 -15.30
N LEU A 197 1.84 6.30 -14.53
CA LEU A 197 2.54 5.11 -15.02
C LEU A 197 1.72 3.83 -14.90
N SER A 198 0.69 3.83 -14.05
CA SER A 198 -0.14 2.66 -13.81
C SER A 198 -1.32 2.60 -14.77
N LYS A 199 -1.58 1.43 -15.35
CA LYS A 199 -2.85 1.14 -16.03
C LYS A 199 -3.96 0.75 -15.06
N ARG A 200 -3.61 0.39 -13.82
CA ARG A 200 -4.57 0.05 -12.76
C ARG A 200 -4.90 1.29 -11.93
N PRO A 201 -6.16 1.48 -11.51
CA PRO A 201 -6.48 2.55 -10.57
C PRO A 201 -5.70 2.38 -9.26
N ILE A 202 -4.89 3.38 -8.89
CA ILE A 202 -4.19 3.39 -7.61
C ILE A 202 -5.13 3.92 -6.52
N SER A 203 -5.33 3.11 -5.48
CA SER A 203 -6.05 3.49 -4.26
C SER A 203 -5.08 4.12 -3.26
N LEU A 204 -5.37 5.34 -2.81
CA LEU A 204 -4.63 6.00 -1.74
C LEU A 204 -5.31 5.72 -0.40
N PHE A 205 -4.54 5.51 0.66
CA PHE A 205 -5.09 5.61 2.02
C PHE A 205 -4.19 6.44 2.94
N GLY A 206 -4.82 7.19 3.85
CA GLY A 206 -4.14 8.08 4.78
C GLY A 206 -4.06 7.50 6.19
N SER A 207 -2.94 7.73 6.89
CA SER A 207 -2.77 7.31 8.29
C SER A 207 -2.02 8.40 9.05
N PRO A 208 -2.56 8.98 10.15
CA PRO A 208 -1.81 9.90 10.99
C PRO A 208 -0.99 9.13 12.04
N TRP A 209 0.16 9.70 12.41
CA TRP A 209 0.97 9.22 13.55
C TRP A 209 0.77 10.06 14.80
N THR A 210 0.30 11.30 14.69
CA THR A 210 0.14 12.18 15.84
C THR A 210 -0.84 13.30 15.53
N ALA A 211 -1.61 13.69 16.54
CA ALA A 211 -2.25 15.00 16.57
C ALA A 211 -1.23 16.12 16.85
N PRO A 212 -1.56 17.40 16.57
CA PRO A 212 -0.78 18.55 17.03
C PRO A 212 -0.53 18.51 18.54
N PRO A 213 0.68 18.85 19.02
CA PRO A 213 1.04 18.69 20.44
C PRO A 213 0.12 19.47 21.39
N TRP A 214 -0.39 20.64 20.99
CA TRP A 214 -1.32 21.41 21.82
C TRP A 214 -2.67 20.70 22.08
N MET A 215 -3.04 19.72 21.25
CA MET A 215 -4.21 18.87 21.42
C MET A 215 -3.95 17.63 22.30
N LYS A 216 -2.69 17.34 22.63
CA LYS A 216 -2.29 16.11 23.34
C LYS A 216 -2.07 16.32 24.83
N THR A 217 -2.42 15.34 25.65
CA THR A 217 -2.34 15.40 27.12
C THR A 217 -0.92 15.64 27.64
N ASN A 218 0.10 15.19 26.90
CA ASN A 218 1.51 15.39 27.21
C ASN A 218 2.14 16.64 26.58
N GLY A 219 1.44 17.34 25.67
CA GLY A 219 1.99 18.50 24.97
C GLY A 219 3.16 18.19 24.03
N ASP A 220 3.43 16.92 23.72
CA ASP A 220 4.55 16.47 22.88
C ASP A 220 4.03 15.55 21.77
N ILE A 221 4.71 15.58 20.63
CA ILE A 221 4.43 14.72 19.49
C ILE A 221 4.82 13.25 19.78
N ARG A 222 5.74 13.01 20.72
CA ARG A 222 6.25 11.68 21.09
C ARG A 222 5.88 11.29 22.51
N GLY A 223 6.09 10.02 22.84
CA GLY A 223 5.82 9.46 24.16
C GLY A 223 4.35 9.35 24.50
N LYS A 224 4.07 8.84 25.70
CA LYS A 224 2.71 8.58 26.17
C LYS A 224 1.85 9.85 26.16
N GLY A 225 0.80 9.84 25.35
CA GLY A 225 -0.07 11.00 25.18
C GLY A 225 -1.29 10.67 24.31
N THR A 226 -2.46 11.03 24.81
CA THR A 226 -3.76 10.91 24.11
C THR A 226 -4.28 12.29 23.76
N LEU A 227 -5.40 12.39 23.04
CA LEU A 227 -6.11 13.66 22.91
C LEU A 227 -6.59 14.17 24.28
N LYS A 228 -6.62 15.49 24.46
CA LYS A 228 -7.19 16.16 25.64
C LYS A 228 -8.71 16.08 25.63
N GLY A 229 -9.31 16.00 26.81
CA GLY A 229 -10.78 15.96 26.97
C GLY A 229 -11.35 14.57 26.68
N SER A 230 -12.63 14.52 26.32
CA SER A 230 -13.34 13.26 25.99
C SER A 230 -13.96 13.30 24.59
N PRO A 231 -14.17 12.13 23.95
CA PRO A 231 -14.91 12.05 22.68
C PRO A 231 -16.25 12.80 22.73
N GLY A 232 -16.51 13.62 21.72
CA GLY A 232 -17.60 14.60 21.64
C GLY A 232 -17.18 16.04 21.98
N ASP A 233 -16.02 16.25 22.61
CA ASP A 233 -15.51 17.57 22.98
C ASP A 233 -14.78 18.27 21.82
N GLN A 234 -14.42 19.55 22.03
CA GLN A 234 -13.78 20.38 21.00
C GLN A 234 -12.48 19.80 20.44
N TYR A 235 -11.67 19.10 21.24
CA TYR A 235 -10.40 18.52 20.77
C TYR A 235 -10.65 17.35 19.81
N TYR A 236 -11.61 16.48 20.11
CA TYR A 236 -11.94 15.33 19.25
C TYR A 236 -12.65 15.78 17.98
N LYS A 237 -13.57 16.74 18.08
CA LYS A 237 -14.18 17.37 16.90
C LYS A 237 -13.15 18.03 15.99
N THR A 238 -12.18 18.73 16.57
CA THR A 238 -11.07 19.35 15.82
C THR A 238 -10.22 18.28 15.15
N TRP A 239 -9.93 17.17 15.85
CA TRP A 239 -9.16 16.07 15.29
C TRP A 239 -9.92 15.37 14.15
N ALA A 240 -11.22 15.09 14.30
CA ALA A 240 -12.05 14.56 13.22
C ALA A 240 -12.07 15.50 12.00
N ASN A 241 -12.20 16.82 12.22
CA ASN A 241 -12.15 17.81 11.14
C ASN A 241 -10.76 17.92 10.50
N TYR A 242 -9.67 17.58 11.20
CA TYR A 242 -8.33 17.52 10.64
C TYR A 242 -8.24 16.47 9.52
N PHE A 243 -8.91 15.32 9.67
CA PHE A 243 -9.01 14.31 8.60
C PHE A 243 -9.74 14.86 7.38
N ILE A 244 -10.90 15.48 7.60
CA ILE A 244 -11.69 16.08 6.50
C ILE A 244 -10.88 17.14 5.78
N ARG A 245 -10.19 18.00 6.53
CA ARG A 245 -9.34 19.05 5.97
C ARG A 245 -8.14 18.49 5.21
N PHE A 246 -7.51 17.42 5.68
CA PHE A 246 -6.47 16.71 4.94
C PHE A 246 -6.98 16.22 3.58
N LEU A 247 -8.16 15.60 3.55
CA LEU A 247 -8.79 15.12 2.31
C LEU A 247 -9.17 16.27 1.38
N ASP A 248 -9.72 17.37 1.92
CA ASP A 248 -10.01 18.58 1.16
C ASP A 248 -8.75 19.16 0.50
N GLU A 249 -7.65 19.27 1.25
CA GLU A 249 -6.41 19.83 0.71
C GLU A 249 -5.79 18.92 -0.36
N TYR A 250 -5.74 17.60 -0.17
CA TYR A 250 -5.28 16.68 -1.21
C TYR A 250 -6.20 16.65 -2.44
N ALA A 251 -7.51 16.85 -2.26
CA ALA A 251 -8.45 16.96 -3.37
C ALA A 251 -8.19 18.18 -4.25
N LYS A 252 -7.68 19.30 -3.71
CA LYS A 252 -7.22 20.45 -4.51
C LYS A 252 -6.04 20.12 -5.43
N HIS A 253 -5.31 19.05 -5.12
CA HIS A 253 -4.27 18.48 -5.96
C HIS A 253 -4.79 17.32 -6.84
N ASN A 254 -6.11 17.15 -7.01
CA ASN A 254 -6.72 16.05 -7.77
C ASN A 254 -6.33 14.65 -7.26
N LEU A 255 -6.11 14.52 -5.94
CA LEU A 255 -5.87 13.25 -5.28
C LEU A 255 -7.03 12.94 -4.34
N THR A 256 -7.70 11.82 -4.61
CA THR A 256 -8.77 11.28 -3.77
C THR A 256 -8.27 10.04 -3.05
N PHE A 257 -8.85 9.80 -1.87
CA PHE A 257 -8.49 8.68 -1.02
C PHE A 257 -9.57 7.60 -1.10
N TRP A 258 -9.14 6.35 -1.07
CA TRP A 258 -10.00 5.19 -0.89
C TRP A 258 -10.34 5.01 0.59
N ALA A 259 -9.36 5.18 1.48
CA ALA A 259 -9.53 4.93 2.90
C ALA A 259 -8.68 5.86 3.78
N VAL A 260 -8.97 5.85 5.09
CA VAL A 260 -8.08 6.33 6.15
C VAL A 260 -8.02 5.29 7.27
N THR A 261 -6.92 5.26 8.02
CA THR A 261 -6.86 4.58 9.32
C THR A 261 -7.11 5.57 10.44
N VAL A 262 -7.72 5.14 11.54
CA VAL A 262 -8.08 6.04 12.66
C VAL A 262 -6.83 6.61 13.33
N GLU A 263 -5.77 5.82 13.46
CA GLU A 263 -4.47 6.20 14.00
C GLU A 263 -3.46 5.11 13.65
N ASN A 264 -2.22 5.47 13.28
CA ASN A 264 -1.12 4.51 13.15
C ASN A 264 -0.67 4.07 14.55
N GLU A 265 -0.65 2.76 14.79
CA GLU A 265 -0.17 2.14 16.04
C GLU A 265 -0.70 2.85 17.30
N PRO A 266 -2.02 2.92 17.52
CA PRO A 266 -2.62 3.58 18.67
C PRO A 266 -2.07 3.09 20.02
N THR A 267 -1.53 1.87 20.10
CA THR A 267 -0.91 1.35 21.32
C THR A 267 0.43 2.01 21.62
N ALA A 268 1.16 2.49 20.62
CA ALA A 268 2.43 3.19 20.78
C ALA A 268 2.32 4.44 21.65
N GLY A 269 1.25 5.23 21.46
CA GLY A 269 0.98 6.43 22.25
C GLY A 269 0.54 6.14 23.70
N MET A 270 0.42 4.86 24.08
CA MET A 270 0.18 4.43 25.46
C MET A 270 1.48 4.07 26.20
N LEU A 271 2.62 4.02 25.50
CA LEU A 271 3.92 3.63 26.04
C LEU A 271 4.73 4.84 26.52
N ASP A 272 5.24 4.76 27.75
CA ASP A 272 6.11 5.78 28.31
C ASP A 272 7.43 5.86 27.52
N GLY A 273 7.80 7.06 27.10
CA GLY A 273 9.05 7.30 26.37
C GLY A 273 9.10 6.75 24.95
N TYR A 274 7.96 6.44 24.31
CA TYR A 274 7.92 6.04 22.90
C TYR A 274 8.67 7.07 22.01
N PRO A 275 9.61 6.64 21.14
CA PRO A 275 10.68 7.51 20.67
C PRO A 275 10.33 8.44 19.49
N PHE A 276 9.18 8.24 18.84
CA PHE A 276 8.76 9.01 17.67
C PHE A 276 7.26 9.34 17.72
N GLN A 277 6.74 9.97 16.65
CA GLN A 277 5.37 10.46 16.54
C GLN A 277 4.37 9.34 16.88
N CYS A 278 3.50 9.57 17.87
CA CYS A 278 2.45 8.62 18.25
C CYS A 278 1.25 9.33 18.88
N LEU A 279 0.03 8.81 18.73
CA LEU A 279 -1.14 9.25 19.50
C LEU A 279 -1.85 8.05 20.13
N GLY A 280 -2.03 8.10 21.45
CA GLY A 280 -2.53 6.97 22.22
C GLY A 280 -4.04 6.82 22.14
N PHE A 281 -4.51 5.60 21.86
CA PHE A 281 -5.90 5.19 22.09
C PHE A 281 -5.94 3.84 22.82
N THR A 282 -6.96 3.66 23.66
CA THR A 282 -7.47 2.33 24.03
C THR A 282 -8.55 1.94 23.03
N PRO A 283 -8.97 0.66 22.92
CA PRO A 283 -10.04 0.31 21.98
C PRO A 283 -11.37 1.00 22.31
N GLU A 284 -11.70 1.21 23.59
CA GLU A 284 -12.90 1.96 24.01
C GLU A 284 -12.79 3.43 23.61
N HIS A 285 -11.58 4.00 23.71
CA HIS A 285 -11.35 5.37 23.33
C HIS A 285 -11.49 5.57 21.82
N MET A 286 -10.93 4.65 21.03
CA MET A 286 -11.08 4.63 19.57
C MET A 286 -12.54 4.46 19.17
N ARG A 287 -13.27 3.51 19.78
CA ARG A 287 -14.72 3.31 19.58
C ARG A 287 -15.50 4.60 19.78
N ASP A 288 -15.32 5.25 20.93
CA ASP A 288 -16.06 6.47 21.27
C ASP A 288 -15.72 7.63 20.33
N PHE A 289 -14.45 7.77 19.93
CA PHE A 289 -14.02 8.77 18.95
C PHE A 289 -14.68 8.54 17.58
N ILE A 290 -14.75 7.29 17.12
CA ILE A 290 -15.43 6.93 15.87
C ILE A 290 -16.91 7.27 15.95
N ALA A 291 -17.59 6.83 17.01
CA ALA A 291 -19.03 7.00 17.16
C ALA A 291 -19.46 8.48 17.28
N LYS A 292 -18.70 9.28 18.04
CA LYS A 292 -19.11 10.64 18.43
C LYS A 292 -18.54 11.73 17.53
N ASP A 293 -17.39 11.52 16.91
CA ASP A 293 -16.66 12.57 16.21
C ASP A 293 -16.26 12.18 14.77
N LEU A 294 -15.42 11.16 14.59
CA LEU A 294 -14.83 10.83 13.29
C LEU A 294 -15.89 10.38 12.28
N GLY A 295 -16.72 9.39 12.65
CA GLY A 295 -17.78 8.87 11.80
C GLY A 295 -18.77 9.95 11.36
N PRO A 296 -19.37 10.71 12.30
CA PRO A 296 -20.23 11.84 11.96
C PRO A 296 -19.56 12.92 11.10
N ALA A 297 -18.27 13.22 11.32
CA ALA A 297 -17.55 14.20 10.49
C ALA A 297 -17.43 13.71 9.03
N PHE A 298 -17.08 12.44 8.81
CA PHE A 298 -17.04 11.86 7.47
C PHE A 298 -18.42 11.85 6.81
N ALA A 299 -19.44 11.36 7.50
CA ALA A 299 -20.81 11.27 6.99
C ALA A 299 -21.40 12.63 6.57
N ASN A 300 -21.02 13.70 7.26
CA ASN A 300 -21.47 15.07 6.97
C ASN A 300 -20.56 15.84 5.99
N SER A 301 -19.47 15.23 5.53
CA SER A 301 -18.52 15.84 4.59
C SER A 301 -18.76 15.38 3.14
N SER A 302 -18.02 15.99 2.21
CA SER A 302 -17.97 15.51 0.81
C SER A 302 -17.20 14.18 0.65
N HIS A 303 -16.54 13.70 1.71
CA HIS A 303 -15.70 12.50 1.72
C HIS A 303 -16.37 11.29 2.38
N ARG A 304 -17.69 11.28 2.51
CA ARG A 304 -18.47 10.21 3.17
C ARG A 304 -18.26 8.79 2.60
N ASP A 305 -17.77 8.68 1.37
CA ASP A 305 -17.51 7.38 0.71
C ASP A 305 -16.09 6.83 1.02
N VAL A 306 -15.24 7.63 1.66
CA VAL A 306 -13.92 7.20 2.12
C VAL A 306 -14.07 6.18 3.25
N GLN A 307 -13.42 5.04 3.10
CA GLN A 307 -13.49 3.94 4.05
C GLN A 307 -12.70 4.27 5.33
N ILE A 308 -13.24 3.91 6.49
CA ILE A 308 -12.54 4.06 7.78
C ILE A 308 -12.07 2.68 8.24
N MET A 309 -10.76 2.56 8.46
CA MET A 309 -10.12 1.35 8.97
C MET A 309 -9.67 1.55 10.42
N ILE A 310 -9.99 0.59 11.29
CA ILE A 310 -9.61 0.62 12.71
C ILE A 310 -8.31 -0.14 12.97
N ILE A 311 -7.75 0.03 14.17
CA ILE A 311 -6.52 -0.62 14.66
C ILE A 311 -5.25 -0.06 14.01
N ASP A 312 -4.88 -0.47 12.78
CA ASP A 312 -3.61 -0.07 12.11
C ASP A 312 -2.38 -0.30 13.01
N ASP A 313 -2.32 -1.50 13.59
CA ASP A 313 -1.35 -1.92 14.61
C ASP A 313 -1.17 -3.45 14.51
N ASP A 314 -0.27 -4.03 15.31
CA ASP A 314 0.05 -5.45 15.29
C ASP A 314 -1.19 -6.34 15.52
N ARG A 315 -1.31 -7.41 14.72
CA ARG A 315 -2.46 -8.34 14.81
C ARG A 315 -2.63 -9.06 16.14
N ILE A 316 -1.66 -8.99 17.04
CA ILE A 316 -1.78 -9.51 18.42
C ILE A 316 -2.93 -8.85 19.20
N LEU A 317 -3.36 -7.66 18.79
CA LEU A 317 -4.48 -6.94 19.39
C LEU A 317 -5.84 -7.55 19.05
N LEU A 318 -5.88 -8.48 18.08
CA LEU A 318 -7.09 -9.18 17.68
C LEU A 318 -7.33 -10.47 18.49
N PRO A 319 -8.61 -10.86 18.71
CA PRO A 319 -9.83 -10.18 18.25
C PRO A 319 -10.28 -9.03 19.18
N TYR A 320 -9.67 -8.87 20.36
CA TYR A 320 -10.18 -8.00 21.44
C TYR A 320 -10.48 -6.57 20.98
N TRP A 321 -9.57 -5.93 20.25
CA TRP A 321 -9.80 -4.57 19.75
C TRP A 321 -10.99 -4.49 18.78
N ALA A 322 -11.13 -5.49 17.90
CA ALA A 322 -12.27 -5.58 17.00
C ALA A 322 -13.56 -5.76 17.79
N GLU A 323 -13.57 -6.62 18.80
CA GLU A 323 -14.75 -6.85 19.63
C GLU A 323 -15.22 -5.59 20.35
N VAL A 324 -14.32 -4.88 21.02
CA VAL A 324 -14.67 -3.65 21.76
C VAL A 324 -15.26 -2.59 20.83
N ILE A 325 -14.73 -2.45 19.62
CA ILE A 325 -15.15 -1.40 18.68
C ILE A 325 -16.41 -1.81 17.90
N LEU A 326 -16.43 -3.02 17.34
CA LEU A 326 -17.46 -3.48 16.42
C LEU A 326 -18.72 -4.01 17.11
N SER A 327 -18.66 -4.32 18.40
CA SER A 327 -19.87 -4.65 19.18
C SER A 327 -20.75 -3.43 19.50
N ASP A 328 -20.23 -2.20 19.36
CA ASP A 328 -21.00 -0.96 19.50
C ASP A 328 -21.50 -0.47 18.15
N LEU A 329 -22.81 -0.56 17.92
CA LEU A 329 -23.46 -0.21 16.66
C LEU A 329 -23.36 1.29 16.28
N GLU A 330 -23.06 2.19 17.22
CA GLU A 330 -22.84 3.61 16.92
C GLU A 330 -21.44 3.85 16.32
N ALA A 331 -20.44 3.05 16.71
CA ALA A 331 -19.12 3.06 16.09
C ALA A 331 -19.10 2.20 14.81
N ALA A 332 -19.59 0.96 14.91
CA ALA A 332 -19.48 -0.07 13.88
C ALA A 332 -20.04 0.38 12.52
N ARG A 333 -21.12 1.17 12.51
CA ARG A 333 -21.74 1.68 11.27
C ARG A 333 -20.84 2.58 10.42
N TYR A 334 -19.76 3.11 10.99
CA TYR A 334 -18.79 3.95 10.28
C TYR A 334 -17.52 3.18 9.91
N VAL A 335 -17.30 2.02 10.52
CA VAL A 335 -16.11 1.19 10.26
C VAL A 335 -16.35 0.33 9.04
N HIS A 336 -15.33 0.21 8.19
CA HIS A 336 -15.41 -0.58 6.96
C HIS A 336 -14.44 -1.77 6.97
N GLY A 337 -13.33 -1.65 7.71
CA GLY A 337 -12.35 -2.71 7.81
C GLY A 337 -11.37 -2.52 8.96
N ILE A 338 -10.46 -3.47 9.08
CA ILE A 338 -9.45 -3.55 10.13
C ILE A 338 -8.07 -3.54 9.46
N ALA A 339 -7.27 -2.54 9.78
CA ALA A 339 -5.90 -2.39 9.31
C ALA A 339 -4.92 -3.09 10.28
N LEU A 340 -3.89 -3.74 9.75
CA LEU A 340 -3.02 -4.65 10.51
C LEU A 340 -1.55 -4.50 10.13
N HIS A 341 -0.70 -4.53 11.15
CA HIS A 341 0.76 -4.64 11.06
C HIS A 341 1.21 -6.07 11.42
N TRP A 342 2.41 -6.44 10.97
CA TRP A 342 2.94 -7.83 11.04
C TRP A 342 4.19 -8.01 11.91
N TYR A 343 4.57 -7.01 12.70
CA TYR A 343 5.86 -6.97 13.40
C TYR A 343 5.97 -8.04 14.49
N LEU A 344 4.84 -8.36 15.12
CA LEU A 344 4.75 -9.36 16.17
C LEU A 344 4.16 -10.70 15.71
N ASP A 345 4.12 -10.96 14.40
CA ASP A 345 3.53 -12.17 13.81
C ASP A 345 4.23 -13.48 14.24
N GLY A 346 5.46 -13.39 14.74
CA GLY A 346 6.15 -14.55 15.31
C GLY A 346 5.61 -15.01 16.67
N ILE A 347 4.73 -14.24 17.31
CA ILE A 347 4.26 -14.49 18.69
C ILE A 347 2.98 -15.34 18.71
N ILE A 348 2.04 -15.07 17.80
CA ILE A 348 0.73 -15.73 17.78
C ILE A 348 0.43 -16.25 16.37
N PRO A 349 -0.11 -17.46 16.18
CA PRO A 349 -0.56 -17.93 14.87
C PRO A 349 -1.63 -17.03 14.23
N ALA A 350 -1.64 -16.89 12.91
CA ALA A 350 -2.62 -16.07 12.20
C ALA A 350 -4.07 -16.51 12.43
N ASP A 351 -4.34 -17.80 12.53
CA ASP A 351 -5.68 -18.36 12.68
C ASP A 351 -6.40 -17.86 13.96
N VAL A 352 -5.67 -17.79 15.08
CA VAL A 352 -6.20 -17.34 16.38
C VAL A 352 -6.52 -15.84 16.39
N THR A 353 -5.93 -15.07 15.48
CA THR A 353 -6.10 -13.61 15.41
C THR A 353 -6.98 -13.24 14.23
N LEU A 354 -6.46 -13.40 13.01
CA LEU A 354 -7.14 -13.04 11.76
C LEU A 354 -8.33 -13.95 11.47
N GLY A 355 -8.15 -15.28 11.57
CA GLY A 355 -9.22 -16.25 11.31
C GLY A 355 -10.39 -16.04 12.28
N HIS A 356 -10.09 -16.00 13.58
CA HIS A 356 -11.10 -15.79 14.59
C HIS A 356 -11.81 -14.42 14.49
N THR A 357 -11.09 -13.35 14.17
CA THR A 357 -11.71 -12.03 13.96
C THR A 357 -12.63 -12.04 12.74
N HIS A 358 -12.21 -12.69 11.66
CA HIS A 358 -13.02 -12.81 10.45
C HIS A 358 -14.29 -13.63 10.70
N ASP A 359 -14.21 -14.71 11.49
CA ASP A 359 -15.39 -15.50 11.89
C ASP A 359 -16.40 -14.68 12.71
N LEU A 360 -15.91 -13.78 13.59
CA LEU A 360 -16.77 -12.91 14.40
C LEU A 360 -17.36 -11.74 13.60
N TYR A 361 -16.60 -11.20 12.65
CA TYR A 361 -16.89 -9.96 11.94
C TYR A 361 -16.68 -10.07 10.42
N PRO A 362 -17.36 -11.00 9.71
CA PRO A 362 -17.08 -11.31 8.31
C PRO A 362 -17.41 -10.17 7.33
N GLU A 363 -18.27 -9.23 7.74
CA GLU A 363 -18.67 -8.06 6.96
C GLU A 363 -17.57 -6.96 6.89
N TYR A 364 -16.55 -7.04 7.74
CA TYR A 364 -15.47 -6.06 7.82
C TYR A 364 -14.19 -6.65 7.22
N PHE A 365 -13.62 -6.00 6.21
CA PHE A 365 -12.44 -6.53 5.55
C PHE A 365 -11.19 -6.43 6.45
N LEU A 366 -10.31 -7.44 6.39
CA LEU A 366 -8.98 -7.37 6.99
C LEU A 366 -7.98 -6.88 5.94
N PHE A 367 -7.11 -5.94 6.31
CA PHE A 367 -6.15 -5.31 5.41
C PHE A 367 -4.78 -5.13 6.07
N ALA A 368 -3.75 -5.79 5.55
CA ALA A 368 -2.38 -5.55 5.99
C ALA A 368 -1.89 -4.20 5.46
N SER A 369 -1.84 -3.20 6.33
CA SER A 369 -1.58 -1.79 6.00
C SER A 369 -0.10 -1.42 6.08
N GLU A 370 0.68 -2.12 6.90
CA GLU A 370 2.11 -1.90 7.03
C GLU A 370 2.87 -3.22 7.24
N ALA A 371 4.00 -3.32 6.54
CA ALA A 371 4.95 -4.39 6.72
C ALA A 371 6.37 -3.91 6.44
N CYS A 372 7.28 -4.04 7.42
CA CYS A 372 8.71 -3.91 7.20
C CYS A 372 9.55 -5.02 7.85
N ALA A 373 10.75 -5.24 7.31
CA ALA A 373 11.77 -6.09 7.90
C ALA A 373 12.94 -5.22 8.39
N GLY A 374 13.75 -5.77 9.29
CA GLY A 374 14.92 -5.08 9.82
C GLY A 374 14.62 -3.95 10.81
N PHE A 375 13.50 -4.06 11.51
CA PHE A 375 13.13 -3.21 12.65
C PHE A 375 13.70 -3.72 13.98
N MET A 376 13.97 -5.04 14.09
CA MET A 376 14.49 -5.66 15.30
C MET A 376 15.90 -5.17 15.64
N PRO A 377 16.26 -4.96 16.92
CA PRO A 377 17.58 -4.47 17.31
C PRO A 377 18.78 -5.27 16.78
N TRP A 378 18.61 -6.59 16.59
CA TRP A 378 19.65 -7.51 16.12
C TRP A 378 19.61 -7.79 14.60
N ASP A 379 18.63 -7.26 13.87
CA ASP A 379 18.50 -7.35 12.40
C ASP A 379 18.31 -5.95 11.79
N LYS A 380 18.85 -4.91 12.43
CA LYS A 380 18.48 -3.53 12.08
C LYS A 380 19.06 -3.08 10.73
N GLY A 381 18.24 -2.41 9.93
CA GLY A 381 18.70 -1.69 8.73
C GLY A 381 18.72 -2.53 7.46
N VAL A 382 19.50 -2.14 6.45
CA VAL A 382 19.42 -2.69 5.08
C VAL A 382 20.40 -3.84 4.87
N HIS A 383 19.89 -5.00 4.46
CA HIS A 383 20.69 -6.15 4.00
C HIS A 383 20.52 -6.35 2.49
N LEU A 384 21.44 -5.82 1.69
CA LEU A 384 21.38 -5.85 0.23
C LEU A 384 21.51 -7.28 -0.30
N GLY A 385 20.40 -7.85 -0.77
CA GLY A 385 20.35 -9.21 -1.35
C GLY A 385 20.00 -10.32 -0.36
N SER A 386 19.38 -10.02 0.80
CA SER A 386 18.88 -11.06 1.70
C SER A 386 17.65 -11.76 1.11
N TRP A 387 17.82 -13.04 0.76
CA TRP A 387 16.74 -13.94 0.34
C TRP A 387 15.77 -14.25 1.48
N GLU A 388 16.27 -14.35 2.71
CA GLU A 388 15.46 -14.62 3.90
C GLU A 388 14.42 -13.53 4.12
N ARG A 389 14.81 -12.26 3.96
CA ARG A 389 13.85 -11.15 4.02
C ARG A 389 12.85 -11.19 2.87
N GLY A 390 13.28 -11.57 1.66
CA GLY A 390 12.35 -11.80 0.54
C GLY A 390 11.31 -12.88 0.85
N ASN A 391 11.74 -14.02 1.41
CA ASN A 391 10.88 -15.11 1.86
C ASN A 391 9.93 -14.69 2.98
N LEU A 392 10.38 -13.84 3.91
CA LEU A 392 9.54 -13.33 4.98
C LEU A 392 8.32 -12.58 4.41
N TYR A 393 8.52 -11.70 3.44
CA TYR A 393 7.43 -10.96 2.79
C TYR A 393 6.45 -11.91 2.09
N SER A 394 6.93 -12.83 1.24
CA SER A 394 6.03 -13.73 0.50
C SER A 394 5.29 -14.71 1.42
N HIS A 395 5.94 -15.24 2.46
CA HIS A 395 5.32 -16.12 3.44
C HIS A 395 4.14 -15.44 4.14
N ARG A 396 4.31 -14.18 4.53
CA ARG A 396 3.29 -13.44 5.28
C ARG A 396 2.16 -12.95 4.39
N ILE A 397 2.45 -12.57 3.15
CA ILE A 397 1.40 -12.31 2.15
C ILE A 397 0.52 -13.55 1.96
N ILE A 398 1.13 -14.74 1.87
CA ILE A 398 0.38 -16.00 1.76
C ILE A 398 -0.46 -16.25 3.01
N GLU A 399 0.13 -16.08 4.21
CA GLU A 399 -0.56 -16.29 5.49
C GLU A 399 -1.79 -15.37 5.65
N VAL A 400 -1.66 -14.07 5.38
CA VAL A 400 -2.76 -13.09 5.45
C VAL A 400 -3.82 -13.34 4.36
N SER A 401 -3.43 -13.94 3.23
CA SER A 401 -4.35 -14.25 2.13
C SER A 401 -5.13 -15.55 2.33
N GLN A 402 -4.83 -16.35 3.35
CA GLN A 402 -5.39 -17.69 3.57
C GLN A 402 -6.57 -17.70 4.56
N LEU A 403 -7.25 -16.58 4.76
CA LEU A 403 -8.37 -16.50 5.70
C LEU A 403 -9.56 -17.35 5.20
N PRO A 404 -9.99 -18.36 5.97
CA PRO A 404 -11.14 -19.16 5.60
C PRO A 404 -12.41 -18.31 5.70
N LEU A 405 -13.18 -18.27 4.62
CA LEU A 405 -14.62 -17.95 4.67
C LEU A 405 -15.34 -19.30 4.84
N GLN A 406 -16.22 -19.41 5.84
CA GLN A 406 -17.08 -20.58 5.99
C GLN A 406 -18.20 -20.59 4.94
#